data_AF-A0A822DA69-F1
#
_entry.id   AF-A0A822DA69-F1
#
_cell.length_a   1.000
_cell.length_b   1.000
_cell.length_c   1.000
_cell.angle_alpha   90.00
_cell.angle_beta   90.00
_cell.angle_gamma   90.00
#
_symmetry.space_group_name_H-M   'P 1'
#
loop_
_entity.id
_entity.type
_entity.pdbx_description
1 polymer ?
#
loop_
_entity_poly.entity_id
_entity_poly.type
_entity_poly.pdbx_seq_one_letter_code
_entity_poly.pdbx_strand_id
1 'polypeptide(L)'
;MANDHHQIYNDHGSYIPCFEKKLIEENREDGYWIEAFQVDNKSPVGLVAYGLGKGQVNFYPNSCTTVEPEKAIPIQKLAGPVAMDQADIT
;
A
#
# COMPACT_ATOMS: atom_id res chain seq x y z
N MET A 1 24.57 -10.84 10.29
CA MET A 1 24.62 -10.04 11.52
C MET A 1 23.27 -10.17 12.17
N ALA A 2 23.20 -10.66 13.42
CA ALA A 2 21.94 -10.84 14.11
C ALA A 2 21.43 -9.47 14.55
N ASN A 3 20.26 -9.05 14.04
CA ASN A 3 19.58 -7.88 14.54
C ASN A 3 19.01 -8.25 15.91
N ASP A 4 19.62 -7.72 16.96
CA ASP A 4 19.11 -7.81 18.33
C ASP A 4 17.89 -6.90 18.43
N HIS A 5 16.72 -7.43 18.06
CA HIS A 5 15.45 -6.72 18.24
C HIS A 5 15.15 -6.66 19.73
N HIS A 6 15.67 -5.65 20.42
CA HIS A 6 15.24 -5.32 21.77
C HIS A 6 13.71 -5.18 21.75
N GLN A 7 13.03 -6.08 22.48
CA GLN A 7 11.59 -6.04 22.61
C GLN A 7 11.23 -4.80 23.43
N ILE A 8 10.65 -3.81 22.78
CA ILE A 8 10.20 -2.58 23.44
C ILE A 8 8.76 -2.79 23.89
N TYR A 9 8.49 -2.49 25.15
CA TYR A 9 7.15 -2.52 25.74
C TYR A 9 6.74 -1.09 26.10
N ASN A 10 5.45 -0.76 25.99
CA ASN A 10 4.92 0.50 26.51
C ASN A 10 4.71 0.44 28.04
N ASP A 11 4.32 1.57 28.64
CA ASP A 11 4.08 1.69 30.09
C ASP A 11 2.96 0.78 30.62
N HIS A 12 2.18 0.16 29.74
CA HIS A 12 1.13 -0.81 30.05
C HIS A 12 1.58 -2.26 29.84
N GLY A 13 2.87 -2.51 29.59
CA GLY A 13 3.43 -3.85 29.36
C GLY A 13 3.05 -4.46 28.01
N SER A 14 2.53 -3.67 27.06
CA SER A 14 2.19 -4.15 25.71
C SER A 14 3.38 -4.05 24.77
N TYR A 15 3.59 -5.10 23.96
CA TYR A 15 4.64 -5.15 22.95
C TYR A 15 4.44 -4.07 21.88
N ILE A 16 5.51 -3.33 21.57
CA ILE A 16 5.54 -2.35 20.48
C ILE A 16 6.14 -3.06 19.26
N PRO A 17 5.39 -3.23 18.16
CA PRO A 17 5.91 -3.87 16.97
C PRO A 17 7.02 -3.05 16.33
N CYS A 18 8.05 -3.75 15.86
CA CYS A 18 9.06 -3.16 14.98
C CYS A 18 8.52 -3.13 13.56
N PHE A 19 8.72 -2.01 12.86
CA PHE A 19 8.32 -1.85 11.46
C PHE A 19 9.55 -1.75 10.57
N GLU A 20 9.56 -2.53 9.49
CA GLU A 20 10.49 -2.35 8.39
C GLU A 20 9.91 -1.35 7.38
N LYS A 21 10.75 -0.43 6.90
CA LYS A 21 10.35 0.50 5.85
C LYS A 21 10.60 -0.14 4.49
N LYS A 22 9.55 -0.23 3.66
CA LYS A 22 9.64 -0.64 2.26
C LYS A 22 9.12 0.47 1.36
N LEU A 23 9.90 0.84 0.34
CA LEU A 23 9.48 1.78 -0.69
C LEU A 23 8.61 1.05 -1.72
N ILE A 24 7.39 1.53 -1.94
CA ILE A 24 6.47 0.96 -2.94
C ILE A 24 6.64 1.64 -4.30
N GLU A 25 6.71 2.96 -4.31
CA GLU A 25 6.95 3.75 -5.52
C GLU A 25 7.78 4.99 -5.16
N GLU A 26 8.77 5.28 -5.99
CA GLU A 26 9.58 6.50 -5.91
C GLU A 26 9.16 7.49 -6.99
N ASN A 27 9.39 8.78 -6.75
CA ASN A 27 9.27 9.84 -7.76
C ASN A 27 7.88 9.94 -8.42
N ARG A 28 6.81 9.63 -7.66
CA ARG A 28 5.44 9.81 -8.15
C ARG A 28 5.20 11.30 -8.45
N GLU A 29 4.63 11.59 -9.61
CA GLU A 29 4.45 12.97 -10.09
C GLU A 29 3.49 13.81 -9.21
N ASP A 30 2.59 13.16 -8.48
CA ASP A 30 1.69 13.74 -7.47
C ASP A 30 1.23 12.67 -6.47
N GLY A 31 0.42 13.00 -5.45
CA GLY A 31 -0.13 12.02 -4.51
C GLY A 31 -1.27 12.58 -3.67
N TYR A 32 -2.31 11.78 -3.41
CA TYR A 32 -3.47 12.19 -2.62
C TYR A 32 -4.16 11.02 -1.92
N TRP A 33 -4.51 9.96 -2.65
CA TRP A 33 -5.27 8.83 -2.11
C TRP A 33 -4.45 7.55 -2.14
N ILE A 34 -4.59 6.74 -1.09
CA ILE A 34 -4.11 5.36 -1.01
C ILE A 34 -5.17 4.52 -0.30
N GLU A 35 -5.43 3.32 -0.81
CA GLU A 35 -6.46 2.40 -0.30
C GLU A 35 -5.93 0.98 -0.26
N ALA A 36 -6.27 0.23 0.78
CA ALA A 36 -6.03 -1.21 0.84
C ALA A 36 -7.08 -1.91 -0.03
N PHE A 37 -6.66 -2.62 -1.08
CA PHE A 37 -7.56 -3.16 -2.10
C PHE A 37 -7.51 -4.68 -2.16
N GLN A 38 -8.68 -5.31 -2.06
CA GLN A 38 -8.84 -6.76 -2.07
C GLN A 38 -9.45 -7.17 -3.40
N VAL A 39 -8.64 -7.76 -4.29
CA VAL A 39 -9.09 -8.17 -5.63
C VAL A 39 -10.10 -9.31 -5.57
N ASP A 40 -9.85 -10.28 -4.69
CA ASP A 40 -10.72 -11.43 -4.42
C ASP A 40 -10.48 -11.97 -3.00
N ASN A 41 -11.24 -12.95 -2.52
CA ASN A 41 -11.07 -13.49 -1.16
C ASN A 41 -9.84 -14.40 -0.96
N LYS A 42 -8.93 -14.50 -1.94
CA LYS A 42 -7.79 -15.44 -1.93
C LYS A 42 -6.44 -14.75 -2.07
N SER A 43 -6.40 -13.63 -2.77
CA SER A 43 -5.20 -12.86 -3.08
C SER A 43 -4.77 -12.05 -1.86
N PRO A 44 -3.47 -11.77 -1.67
CA PRO A 44 -3.03 -10.80 -0.68
C PRO A 44 -3.63 -9.41 -0.97
N VAL A 45 -3.94 -8.66 0.09
CA VAL A 45 -4.40 -7.26 0.00
C VAL A 45 -3.33 -6.43 -0.70
N GLY A 46 -3.66 -5.86 -1.84
CA GLY A 46 -2.82 -4.88 -2.56
C GLY A 46 -3.14 -3.44 -2.16
N LEU A 47 -2.60 -2.49 -2.92
CA LEU A 47 -2.88 -1.07 -2.75
C LEU A 47 -3.43 -0.48 -4.04
N VAL A 48 -4.37 0.46 -3.93
CA VAL A 48 -4.68 1.40 -5.02
C VAL A 48 -4.22 2.79 -4.60
N ALA A 49 -3.53 3.51 -5.46
CA ALA A 49 -3.10 4.87 -5.17
C ALA A 49 -3.15 5.79 -6.38
N TYR A 50 -3.41 7.07 -6.13
CA TYR A 50 -3.45 8.13 -7.13
C TYR A 50 -3.35 9.53 -6.52
N GLY A 51 -3.35 10.54 -7.40
CA GLY A 51 -3.19 11.94 -7.09
C GLY A 51 -4.18 12.77 -7.90
N LEU A 52 -4.53 13.95 -7.38
CA LEU A 52 -5.57 14.81 -7.93
C LEU A 52 -5.23 15.35 -9.34
N GLY A 53 -3.95 15.64 -9.60
CA GLY A 53 -3.52 16.37 -10.78
C GLY A 53 -3.36 15.47 -12.00
N LYS A 54 -2.57 14.40 -11.86
CA LYS A 54 -2.33 13.43 -12.94
C LYS A 54 -3.50 12.49 -13.10
N GLY A 55 -4.16 12.15 -11.99
CA GLY A 55 -5.35 11.32 -11.96
C GLY A 55 -5.16 9.90 -12.48
N GLN A 56 -3.91 9.45 -12.61
CA GLN A 56 -3.60 8.07 -12.95
C GLN A 56 -3.82 7.19 -11.71
N VAL A 57 -4.80 6.31 -11.80
CA VAL A 57 -5.12 5.27 -10.82
C VAL A 57 -4.27 4.05 -11.11
N ASN A 58 -3.48 3.65 -10.11
CA ASN A 58 -2.60 2.49 -10.18
C ASN A 58 -2.96 1.48 -9.10
N PHE A 59 -2.92 0.20 -9.46
CA PHE A 59 -2.93 -0.91 -8.52
C PHE A 59 -1.49 -1.39 -8.28
N TYR A 60 -1.14 -1.60 -7.02
CA TYR A 60 0.13 -2.13 -6.56
C TYR A 60 -0.19 -3.47 -5.90
N PRO A 61 -0.03 -4.59 -6.62
CA PRO A 61 -0.24 -5.89 -6.03
C PRO A 61 0.75 -6.12 -4.87
N ASN A 62 0.36 -6.98 -3.95
CA ASN A 62 1.17 -7.31 -2.79
C ASN A 62 1.69 -8.74 -2.92
N SER A 63 2.97 -8.84 -3.28
CA SER A 63 3.76 -10.03 -3.00
C SER A 63 4.34 -9.92 -1.59
N CYS A 64 3.67 -10.51 -0.61
CA CYS A 64 4.24 -10.70 0.74
C CYS A 64 5.57 -11.49 0.75
N THR A 65 6.07 -11.91 -0.42
CA THR A 65 7.18 -12.84 -0.62
C THR A 65 8.35 -12.28 -1.43
N THR A 66 8.23 -11.10 -2.07
CA THR A 66 9.33 -10.53 -2.87
C THR A 66 9.94 -9.30 -2.22
N VAL A 67 11.28 -9.25 -2.25
CA VAL A 67 12.07 -8.11 -1.76
C VAL A 67 11.88 -6.89 -2.66
N GLU A 68 11.72 -7.12 -3.97
CA GLU A 68 11.52 -6.07 -4.96
C GLU A 68 10.08 -5.50 -4.90
N PRO A 69 9.91 -4.18 -5.16
CA PRO A 69 8.59 -3.59 -5.34
C PRO A 69 7.95 -4.13 -6.61
N GLU A 70 6.70 -4.58 -6.52
CA GLU A 70 5.95 -5.01 -7.69
C GLU A 70 5.64 -3.81 -8.59
N LYS A 71 5.68 -4.04 -9.89
CA LYS A 71 5.39 -3.00 -10.86
C LYS A 71 3.93 -2.57 -10.75
N ALA A 72 3.71 -1.26 -10.58
CA ALA A 72 2.38 -0.67 -10.59
C ALA A 72 1.63 -1.02 -11.90
N ILE A 73 0.37 -1.41 -11.76
CA ILE A 73 -0.55 -1.72 -12.86
C ILE A 73 -1.50 -0.53 -13.04
N PRO A 74 -1.41 0.23 -14.14
CA PRO A 74 -2.34 1.32 -14.40
C PRO A 74 -3.75 0.75 -14.65
N ILE A 75 -4.73 1.22 -13.87
CA ILE A 75 -6.13 0.78 -13.96
C ILE A 75 -6.93 1.73 -14.83
N GLN A 76 -6.84 3.03 -14.55
CA GLN A 76 -7.64 4.05 -15.21
C GLN A 76 -7.03 5.44 -15.04
N LYS A 77 -7.33 6.35 -15.97
CA LYS A 77 -7.00 7.78 -15.84
C LYS A 77 -8.27 8.61 -15.69
N LEU A 78 -8.38 9.34 -14.58
CA LEU A 78 -9.54 10.16 -14.24
C LEU A 78 -9.14 11.63 -14.13
N ALA A 79 -10.06 12.55 -14.42
CA ALA A 79 -9.82 13.97 -14.20
C ALA A 79 -10.20 14.34 -12.76
N GLY A 80 -9.22 14.76 -11.95
CA GLY A 80 -9.46 15.19 -10.57
C GLY A 80 -10.08 14.12 -9.65
N PRO A 81 -9.61 12.86 -9.63
CA PRO A 81 -10.15 11.85 -8.72
C PRO A 81 -9.82 12.24 -7.28
N VAL A 82 -10.80 12.14 -6.38
CA VAL A 82 -10.64 12.53 -4.97
C VAL A 82 -10.65 11.29 -4.09
N ALA A 83 -11.81 10.63 -3.97
CA ALA A 83 -12.02 9.51 -3.07
C ALA A 83 -12.36 8.24 -3.84
N MET A 84 -12.07 7.10 -3.22
CA MET A 84 -12.57 5.79 -3.64
C MET A 84 -12.94 4.97 -2.41
N ASP A 85 -13.71 3.93 -2.65
CA ASP A 85 -13.93 2.82 -1.74
C ASP A 85 -14.10 1.55 -2.60
N GLN A 86 -14.13 0.37 -1.96
CA GLN A 86 -14.36 -0.90 -2.63
C GLN A 86 -15.53 -1.66 -2.00
N ALA A 87 -16.29 -2.35 -2.86
CA ALA A 87 -17.32 -3.29 -2.47
C ALA A 87 -17.51 -4.31 -3.59
N ASP A 88 -18.00 -5.50 -3.23
CA ASP A 88 -18.53 -6.43 -4.23
C ASP A 88 -19.91 -5.94 -4.69
N ILE A 89 -19.99 -5.50 -5.95
CA ILE A 89 -21.20 -4.94 -6.55
C ILE A 89 -21.97 -6.01 -7.36
N THR A 90 -21.34 -7.14 -7.67
CA THR A 90 -21.84 -8.14 -8.64
C THR A 90 -22.46 -9.37 -8.00
#